data_AF-A0A0B6APN1-F1
#
_entry.id   AF-A0A0B6APN1-F1
#
_cell.length_a   1.000
_cell.length_b   1.000
_cell.length_c   1.000
_cell.angle_alpha   90.00
_cell.angle_beta   90.00
_cell.angle_gamma   90.00
#
_symmetry.space_group_name_H-M   'P 1'
#
loop_
_entity.id
_entity.type
_entity.pdbx_description
1 polymer ?
#
loop_
_entity_poly.entity_id
_entity_poly.type
_entity_poly.pdbx_seq_one_letter_code
_entity_poly.pdbx_strand_id
1 'polypeptide(L)'
;MKKAVTTVLAILLMGAAIFYFVTFFAYIPSNKFFSFPVPKNAKLVKGKERVNIYDWSKASEENGIPSGYKLVIKSKGWKERN
;
A
#
# COMPACT_ATOMS: atom_id res chain seq x y z
N MET A 1 -35.30 10.59 -11.06
CA MET A 1 -34.04 11.38 -10.95
C MET A 1 -33.35 11.18 -9.60
N LYS A 2 -33.96 11.52 -8.45
CA LYS A 2 -33.31 11.40 -7.12
C LYS A 2 -32.76 9.99 -6.82
N LYS A 3 -33.52 8.94 -7.10
CA LYS A 3 -33.11 7.53 -6.90
C LYS A 3 -31.90 7.12 -7.75
N ALA A 4 -31.80 7.61 -8.99
CA ALA A 4 -30.67 7.30 -9.87
C ALA A 4 -29.39 8.00 -9.38
N VAL A 5 -29.49 9.26 -8.95
CA VAL A 5 -28.37 10.01 -8.38
C VAL A 5 -27.85 9.35 -7.10
N THR A 6 -28.75 8.92 -6.20
CA THR A 6 -28.36 8.20 -4.98
C THR A 6 -27.67 6.87 -5.27
N THR A 7 -28.13 6.11 -6.28
CA THR A 7 -27.50 4.85 -6.69
C THR A 7 -26.10 5.08 -7.26
N VAL A 8 -25.93 6.07 -8.14
CA VAL A 8 -24.61 6.41 -8.71
C VAL A 8 -23.63 6.84 -7.62
N LEU A 9 -24.07 7.68 -6.67
CA LEU A 9 -23.24 8.09 -5.55
C LEU A 9 -22.82 6.92 -4.67
N ALA A 10 -23.74 5.99 -4.38
CA ALA A 10 -23.44 4.80 -3.60
C ALA A 10 -22.38 3.91 -4.29
N ILE A 11 -22.47 3.73 -5.61
CA ILE A 11 -21.48 2.96 -6.39
C ILE A 11 -20.11 3.65 -6.35
N LEU A 12 -20.05 4.97 -6.51
CA LEU A 12 -18.80 5.74 -6.45
C LEU A 12 -18.14 5.61 -5.07
N LEU A 13 -18.91 5.76 -3.99
CA LEU A 13 -18.40 5.61 -2.63
C LEU A 13 -17.92 4.18 -2.35
N MET A 14 -18.65 3.18 -2.82
CA MET A 14 -18.26 1.77 -2.71
C MET A 14 -16.96 1.50 -3.47
N GLY A 15 -16.84 2.00 -4.70
CA GLY A 15 -15.62 1.89 -5.52
C GLY A 15 -14.42 2.56 -4.85
N ALA A 16 -14.60 3.76 -4.29
CA ALA A 16 -13.54 4.47 -3.56
C ALA A 16 -13.12 3.71 -2.30
N ALA A 17 -14.06 3.15 -1.54
CA ALA A 17 -13.77 2.34 -0.37
C ALA A 17 -12.98 1.07 -0.74
N ILE A 18 -13.44 0.32 -1.75
CA ILE A 18 -12.75 -0.88 -2.24
C ILE A 18 -11.33 -0.53 -2.70
N PHE A 19 -11.17 0.53 -3.51
CA PHE A 19 -9.87 0.99 -3.97
C PHE A 19 -8.95 1.32 -2.80
N TYR A 20 -9.46 2.02 -1.77
CA TYR A 20 -8.70 2.34 -0.58
C TYR A 20 -8.23 1.09 0.18
N PHE A 21 -9.13 0.11 0.38
CA PHE A 21 -8.80 -1.12 1.09
C PHE A 21 -7.78 -1.98 0.34
N VAL A 22 -7.95 -2.14 -0.97
CA VAL A 22 -7.04 -2.95 -1.79
C VAL A 22 -5.66 -2.29 -1.91
N THR A 23 -5.62 -0.95 -1.94
CA THR A 23 -4.38 -0.21 -2.22
C THR A 23 -3.64 0.23 -0.96
N PHE A 24 -4.30 0.74 0.08
CA PHE A 24 -3.63 1.40 1.22
C PHE A 24 -3.74 0.62 2.53
N PHE A 25 -4.83 -0.12 2.74
CA PHE A 25 -5.07 -0.78 4.03
C PHE A 25 -4.08 -1.90 4.36
N ALA A 26 -3.41 -2.45 3.36
CA ALA A 26 -2.44 -3.53 3.52
C ALA A 26 -1.09 -3.09 4.13
N TYR A 27 -0.91 -1.81 4.50
CA TYR A 27 0.38 -1.26 4.93
C TYR A 27 0.28 -0.58 6.30
N ILE A 28 1.35 -0.67 7.08
CA ILE A 28 1.51 -0.01 8.38
C ILE A 28 2.72 0.95 8.28
N PRO A 29 2.64 2.17 8.84
CA PRO A 29 3.79 3.06 8.89
C PRO A 29 4.90 2.49 9.79
N SER A 30 6.13 2.46 9.28
CA SER A 30 7.30 2.11 10.08
C SER A 30 7.55 3.16 11.17
N ASN A 31 7.69 2.71 12.42
CA ASN A 31 8.14 3.56 13.53
C ASN A 31 9.60 4.00 13.39
N LYS A 32 10.42 3.21 12.67
CA LYS A 32 11.87 3.41 12.58
C LYS A 32 12.28 4.25 11.37
N PHE A 33 11.55 4.13 10.26
CA PHE A 33 11.95 4.73 8.99
C PHE A 33 10.89 5.73 8.55
N PHE A 34 10.79 6.89 9.20
CA PHE A 34 9.92 8.02 8.80
C PHE A 34 8.55 7.61 8.21
N SER A 35 7.83 6.70 8.89
CA SER A 35 6.53 6.19 8.43
C SER A 35 6.54 5.47 7.08
N PHE A 36 7.66 4.88 6.68
CA PHE A 36 7.79 4.05 5.49
C PHE A 36 6.71 2.96 5.49
N PRO A 37 5.93 2.82 4.42
CA PRO A 37 4.79 1.89 4.41
C PRO A 37 5.30 0.45 4.35
N VAL A 38 5.21 -0.29 5.45
CA VAL A 38 5.60 -1.71 5.53
C VAL A 38 4.37 -2.58 5.27
N PRO A 39 4.42 -3.60 4.39
CA PRO A 39 3.29 -4.50 4.18
C PRO A 39 2.99 -5.29 5.47
N LYS A 40 1.71 -5.34 5.86
CA LYS A 40 1.23 -6.06 7.06
C LYS A 40 1.62 -7.54 7.07
N ASN A 41 1.66 -8.14 5.88
CA ASN A 41 1.91 -9.57 5.69
C ASN A 41 3.38 -9.87 5.34
N ALA A 42 4.27 -8.88 5.45
CA ALA A 42 5.71 -9.07 5.27
C ALA A 42 6.36 -9.52 6.58
N LYS A 43 7.16 -10.58 6.54
CA LYS A 43 7.85 -11.12 7.71
C LYS A 43 9.22 -10.48 7.83
N LEU A 44 9.55 -9.89 8.98
CA LEU A 44 10.89 -9.37 9.21
C LEU A 44 11.89 -10.52 9.33
N VAL A 45 12.86 -10.57 8.42
CA VAL A 45 13.92 -11.59 8.40
C VAL A 45 15.20 -11.06 9.06
N LYS A 46 15.51 -9.77 8.86
CA LYS A 46 16.71 -9.16 9.44
C LYS A 46 16.50 -7.67 9.73
N GLY A 47 16.68 -7.27 10.98
CA GLY A 47 16.75 -5.86 11.38
C GLY A 47 18.19 -5.41 11.57
N LYS A 48 18.59 -4.30 10.95
CA LYS A 48 19.83 -3.57 11.22
C LYS A 48 19.49 -2.12 11.56
N GLU A 49 20.48 -1.36 12.05
CA GLU A 49 20.30 0.06 12.41
C GLU A 49 19.68 0.88 11.27
N ARG A 50 20.16 0.72 10.03
CA ARG A 50 19.73 1.53 8.88
C ARG A 50 18.82 0.82 7.88
N VAL A 51 18.54 -0.47 8.06
CA VAL A 51 17.76 -1.26 7.11
C VAL A 51 17.02 -2.40 7.80
N ASN A 52 15.78 -2.64 7.39
CA ASN A 52 15.05 -3.86 7.70
C ASN A 52 14.83 -4.66 6.42
N ILE A 53 15.11 -5.95 6.46
CA ILE A 53 14.91 -6.91 5.37
C ILE A 53 13.69 -7.73 5.70
N TYR A 54 12.72 -7.73 4.80
CA TYR A 54 11.49 -8.48 4.93
C TYR A 54 11.38 -9.54 3.85
N ASP A 55 10.85 -10.70 4.22
CA ASP A 55 10.32 -11.68 3.30
C ASP A 55 8.85 -11.36 3.03
N TRP A 56 8.49 -11.26 1.76
CA TRP A 56 7.15 -10.88 1.34
C TRP A 56 6.83 -11.50 -0.02
N SER A 57 5.85 -12.42 -0.04
CA SER A 57 5.50 -13.21 -1.23
C SER A 57 5.08 -12.39 -2.45
N LYS A 58 4.62 -11.15 -2.26
CA LYS A 58 4.27 -10.27 -3.38
C LYS A 58 5.47 -9.59 -4.02
N ALA A 59 6.62 -9.51 -3.34
CA ALA A 59 7.85 -8.99 -3.92
C ALA A 59 8.59 -10.04 -4.77
N SER A 60 8.17 -11.31 -4.72
CA SER A 60 8.70 -12.42 -5.53
C SER A 60 7.91 -12.66 -6.82
N GLU A 61 6.99 -11.76 -7.19
CA GLU A 61 6.34 -11.81 -8.51
C GLU A 61 7.36 -11.53 -9.63
N GLU A 62 7.03 -11.90 -10.87
CA GLU A 62 7.92 -11.84 -12.06
C GLU A 62 8.51 -10.43 -12.31
N ASN A 63 7.87 -9.38 -11.81
CA ASN A 63 8.23 -7.98 -12.00
C ASN A 63 8.73 -7.29 -10.69
N GLY A 64 9.05 -8.07 -9.66
CA GLY A 64 9.52 -7.56 -8.37
C GLY A 64 8.40 -6.88 -7.57
N ILE A 65 8.61 -5.64 -7.16
CA ILE A 65 7.65 -4.92 -6.31
C ILE A 65 6.33 -4.61 -7.07
N PRO A 66 5.16 -4.96 -6.52
CA PRO A 66 3.87 -4.68 -7.16
C PRO A 66 3.65 -3.18 -7.42
N SER A 67 3.07 -2.84 -8.58
CA SER A 67 2.78 -1.46 -8.98
C SER A 67 1.92 -0.70 -7.96
N GLY A 68 0.92 -1.38 -7.37
CA GLY A 68 0.09 -0.82 -6.30
C GLY A 68 0.92 -0.41 -5.07
N TYR A 69 1.94 -1.20 -4.71
CA TYR A 69 2.82 -0.84 -3.60
C TYR A 69 3.71 0.36 -3.95
N LYS A 70 4.21 0.45 -5.19
CA LYS A 70 4.93 1.64 -5.68
C LYS A 70 4.09 2.92 -5.54
N LEU A 71 2.79 2.85 -5.80
CA LEU A 71 1.87 3.98 -5.60
C LEU A 71 1.77 4.36 -4.11
N VAL A 72 1.64 3.38 -3.21
CA VAL A 72 1.60 3.64 -1.77
C VAL A 72 2.88 4.32 -1.29
N ILE A 73 4.06 3.82 -1.67
CA ILE A 73 5.37 4.41 -1.35
C ILE A 73 5.39 5.89 -1.78
N LYS A 74 5.05 6.17 -3.04
CA LYS A 74 4.99 7.55 -3.58
C LYS A 74 4.00 8.44 -2.84
N SER A 75 2.80 7.92 -2.52
CA SER A 75 1.76 8.66 -1.80
C SER A 75 2.18 9.08 -0.37
N LYS A 76 3.16 8.38 0.21
CA LYS A 76 3.75 8.67 1.53
C LYS A 76 5.01 9.55 1.43
N GLY A 77 5.30 10.11 0.25
CA GLY A 77 6.42 11.02 0.02
C GLY A 77 7.77 10.35 -0.23
N TRP A 78 7.80 9.02 -0.31
CA TRP A 78 9.03 8.28 -0.55
C TRP A 78 9.36 8.22 -2.04
N LYS A 79 10.65 8.33 -2.36
CA LYS A 79 11.17 8.23 -3.73
C LYS A 79 12.18 7.10 -3.80
N GLU A 80 12.12 6.36 -4.90
CA GLU A 80 13.19 5.45 -5.27
C GLU A 80 14.44 6.28 -5.59
N ARG A 81 15.57 5.90 -5.03
CA ARG A 81 16.86 6.52 -5.37
C ARG A 81 17.39 5.77 -6.59
N ASN A 82 17.57 6.50 -7.70
CA ASN A 82 18.31 6.05 -8.88
C ASN A 82 19.80 5.91 -8.58
#